data_AF-A0ABD5MAX1-F1
#
_entry.id   AF-A0ABD5MAX1-F1
#
_cell.length_a   1.000
_cell.length_b   1.000
_cell.length_c   1.000
_cell.angle_alpha   90.00
_cell.angle_beta   90.00
_cell.angle_gamma   90.00
#
_symmetry.space_group_name_H-M   'P 1'
#
loop_
_entity.id
_entity.type
_entity.pdbx_description
1 polymer ?
#
loop_
_entity_poly.entity_id
_entity_poly.type
_entity_poly.pdbx_seq_one_letter_code
_entity_poly.pdbx_strand_id
1 'polypeptide(L)'
;MTDDTTPMTDGGTDDEARTDGGPPATVPPDDETPTWSERKERSQGLAQLTYQYFERSRREDEDLRTESTYVERDVLGFPTWPHETIRNLAITSFFLGIMLLVASILPGHFGDPANPGSTPAIILPDWYLYWSFGLLKLDPINPDLAVLGGDIIMSNELLGLIAHGAIFGVITLVPFLNKGNARRPVEEPGWAALGVAGVILAFTLAVLAIQNFFPIQLELLFSLTFMLPIAGGVITYAVLKTMREGYMYDLNRRYFMLRPPK
;
A
#
# COMPACT_ATOMS: atom_id res chain seq x y z
N MET A 1 -34.11 -17.26 -4.31
CA MET A 1 -34.94 -16.67 -5.38
C MET A 1 -35.72 -15.56 -4.71
N THR A 2 -35.08 -14.41 -4.61
CA THR A 2 -35.57 -13.20 -3.96
C THR A 2 -35.08 -12.08 -4.86
N ASP A 3 -36.05 -11.37 -5.41
CA ASP A 3 -35.90 -10.43 -6.50
C ASP A 3 -35.26 -9.15 -5.96
N ASP A 4 -34.05 -8.83 -6.44
CA ASP A 4 -33.23 -7.67 -6.00
C ASP A 4 -33.66 -6.36 -6.69
N THR A 5 -34.83 -6.33 -7.34
CA THR A 5 -35.25 -5.17 -8.16
C THR A 5 -36.28 -4.24 -7.51
N THR A 6 -36.73 -4.51 -6.28
CA THR A 6 -37.65 -3.62 -5.56
C THR A 6 -36.97 -2.90 -4.40
N PRO A 7 -36.85 -1.55 -4.43
CA PRO A 7 -36.38 -0.79 -3.28
C PRO A 7 -37.41 -0.83 -2.15
N MET A 8 -36.95 -1.04 -0.92
CA MET A 8 -37.78 -0.95 0.29
C MET A 8 -38.26 0.50 0.48
N THR A 9 -39.58 0.69 0.55
CA THR A 9 -40.23 1.96 0.81
C THR A 9 -40.41 2.19 2.31
N ASP A 10 -40.11 3.39 2.78
CA ASP A 10 -40.29 3.82 4.17
C ASP A 10 -41.73 4.28 4.44
N GLY A 11 -42.71 3.41 4.26
CA GLY A 11 -44.06 3.64 4.81
C GLY A 11 -44.78 4.91 4.33
N GLY A 12 -44.49 5.42 3.13
CA GLY A 12 -45.26 6.44 2.43
C GLY A 12 -45.85 5.88 1.13
N THR A 13 -47.08 6.25 0.79
CA THR A 13 -47.86 5.67 -0.31
C THR A 13 -47.55 6.22 -1.71
N ASP A 14 -46.49 7.02 -1.88
CA ASP A 14 -46.32 7.85 -3.08
C ASP A 14 -44.91 7.71 -3.67
N ASP A 15 -44.83 7.39 -4.98
CA ASP A 15 -43.62 6.99 -5.75
C ASP A 15 -42.65 8.13 -6.13
N GLU A 16 -42.45 9.16 -5.30
CA GLU A 16 -41.52 10.27 -5.63
C GLU A 16 -40.20 10.26 -4.82
N ALA A 17 -39.09 10.30 -5.56
CA ALA A 17 -37.73 10.33 -5.00
C ALA A 17 -37.44 11.64 -4.25
N ARG A 18 -37.13 11.55 -2.95
CA ARG A 18 -36.72 12.69 -2.11
C ARG A 18 -35.23 12.63 -1.78
N THR A 19 -34.55 13.77 -1.89
CA THR A 19 -33.17 13.96 -1.46
C THR A 19 -33.10 14.31 0.05
N ASP A 20 -32.03 13.89 0.70
CA ASP A 20 -31.77 13.88 2.14
C ASP A 20 -31.31 15.23 2.73
N GLY A 21 -31.76 16.35 2.16
CA GLY A 21 -31.24 17.68 2.50
C GLY A 21 -32.31 18.75 2.71
N GLY A 22 -32.77 18.90 3.96
CA GLY A 22 -33.45 20.10 4.46
C GLY A 22 -34.86 20.39 3.89
N PRO A 23 -35.64 21.28 4.55
CA PRO A 23 -36.96 21.66 4.04
C PRO A 23 -36.82 22.28 2.65
N PRO A 24 -37.74 22.02 1.69
CA PRO A 24 -37.73 22.70 0.41
C PRO A 24 -37.78 24.21 0.69
N ALA A 25 -36.91 24.97 0.02
CA ALA A 25 -36.96 26.42 0.07
C ALA A 25 -38.41 26.84 -0.20
N THR A 26 -39.05 27.46 0.79
CA THR A 26 -40.41 27.96 0.71
C THR A 26 -40.46 29.00 -0.41
N VAL A 27 -40.99 28.61 -1.57
CA VAL A 27 -41.33 29.53 -2.64
C VAL A 27 -42.56 30.32 -2.17
N PRO A 28 -42.50 31.66 -2.08
CA PRO A 28 -43.63 32.47 -1.63
C PRO A 28 -44.83 32.34 -2.57
N PRO A 29 -46.08 32.42 -2.06
CA PRO A 29 -47.28 32.32 -2.87
C PRO A 29 -47.43 33.54 -3.78
N ASP A 30 -47.88 33.28 -5.01
CA ASP A 30 -47.96 34.21 -6.12
C ASP A 30 -48.88 35.41 -5.83
N ASP A 31 -48.27 36.56 -5.51
CA ASP A 31 -48.62 37.88 -6.08
C ASP A 31 -47.53 38.95 -5.84
N GLU A 32 -46.38 38.57 -5.29
CA GLU A 32 -45.18 39.42 -5.24
C GLU A 32 -44.03 38.79 -6.04
N THR A 33 -44.31 38.14 -7.17
CA THR A 33 -43.23 37.73 -8.07
C THR A 33 -42.78 38.95 -8.88
N PRO A 34 -41.54 39.44 -8.68
CA PRO A 34 -41.06 40.62 -9.39
C PRO A 34 -41.08 40.33 -10.89
N THR A 35 -41.51 41.29 -11.69
CA THR A 35 -41.51 41.22 -13.15
C THR A 35 -40.11 40.91 -13.68
N TRP A 36 -39.98 40.41 -14.92
CA TRP A 36 -38.68 40.08 -15.51
C TRP A 36 -37.70 41.27 -15.49
N SER A 37 -38.20 42.50 -15.60
CA SER A 37 -37.43 43.75 -15.42
C SER A 37 -36.97 43.96 -13.97
N GLU A 38 -37.84 43.78 -12.98
CA GLU A 38 -37.50 43.93 -11.56
C GLU A 38 -36.56 42.83 -11.06
N ARG A 39 -36.64 41.62 -11.62
CA ARG A 39 -35.66 40.54 -11.39
C ARG A 39 -34.27 40.89 -11.92
N LYS A 40 -34.20 41.58 -13.05
CA LYS A 40 -32.95 42.01 -13.69
C LYS A 40 -32.32 43.22 -13.01
N GLU A 41 -33.12 44.05 -12.33
CA GLU A 41 -32.63 45.11 -11.44
C GLU A 41 -32.24 44.60 -10.05
N ARG A 42 -32.94 43.59 -9.48
CA ARG A 42 -32.65 43.03 -8.14
C ARG A 42 -31.59 41.94 -8.08
N SER A 43 -31.12 41.41 -9.21
CA SER A 43 -30.10 40.34 -9.19
C SER A 43 -28.67 40.83 -8.91
N GLN A 44 -28.46 42.11 -8.57
CA GLN A 44 -27.15 42.56 -8.10
C GLN A 44 -26.94 42.15 -6.64
N GLY A 45 -26.22 41.04 -6.41
CA GLY A 45 -25.84 40.64 -5.05
C GLY A 45 -25.40 39.18 -4.90
N LEU A 46 -25.44 38.71 -3.64
CA LEU A 46 -24.85 37.45 -3.21
C LEU A 46 -25.34 36.22 -4.00
N ALA A 47 -26.65 36.11 -4.26
CA ALA A 47 -27.19 34.93 -4.96
C ALA A 47 -26.72 34.80 -6.42
N GLN A 48 -26.61 35.92 -7.15
CA GLN A 48 -26.05 35.93 -8.50
C GLN A 48 -24.55 35.61 -8.46
N LEU A 49 -23.81 36.15 -7.49
CA LEU A 49 -22.40 35.83 -7.28
C LEU A 49 -22.19 34.36 -6.91
N THR A 50 -23.07 33.78 -6.07
CA THR A 50 -23.04 32.37 -5.68
C THR A 50 -23.29 31.46 -6.88
N TYR A 51 -24.31 31.76 -7.68
CA TYR A 51 -24.60 30.99 -8.90
C TYR A 51 -23.43 31.10 -9.91
N GLN A 52 -22.93 32.30 -10.17
CA GLN A 52 -21.77 32.53 -11.05
C GLN A 52 -20.50 31.84 -10.53
N TYR A 53 -20.30 31.82 -9.20
CA TYR A 53 -19.20 31.11 -8.56
C TYR A 53 -19.29 29.60 -8.81
N PHE A 54 -20.46 29.00 -8.55
CA PHE A 54 -20.64 27.56 -8.76
C PHE A 54 -20.51 27.18 -10.24
N GLU A 55 -21.09 27.96 -11.16
CA GLU A 55 -20.98 27.68 -12.59
C GLU A 55 -19.54 27.83 -13.08
N ARG A 56 -18.80 28.85 -12.60
CA ARG A 56 -17.37 29.01 -12.89
C ARG A 56 -16.54 27.86 -12.32
N SER A 57 -16.79 27.44 -11.08
CA SER A 57 -16.07 26.33 -10.46
C SER A 57 -16.27 25.01 -11.20
N ARG A 58 -17.47 24.77 -11.77
CA ARG A 58 -17.75 23.57 -12.57
C ARG A 58 -17.01 23.59 -13.90
N ARG A 59 -16.99 24.74 -14.59
CA ARG A 59 -16.20 24.89 -15.83
C ARG A 59 -14.71 24.74 -15.56
N GLU A 60 -14.18 25.39 -14.53
CA GLU A 60 -12.78 25.24 -14.14
C GLU A 60 -12.43 23.78 -13.79
N ASP A 61 -13.30 23.04 -13.08
CA ASP A 61 -13.09 21.61 -12.81
C ASP A 61 -13.15 20.75 -14.09
N GLU A 62 -14.03 21.07 -15.04
CA GLU A 62 -14.15 20.35 -16.31
C GLU A 62 -12.98 20.64 -17.27
N ASP A 63 -12.52 21.90 -17.32
CA ASP A 63 -11.34 22.33 -18.06
C ASP A 63 -10.09 21.64 -17.48
N LEU A 64 -9.93 21.66 -16.14
CA LEU A 64 -8.83 20.96 -15.46
C LEU A 64 -8.85 19.45 -15.71
N ARG A 65 -10.03 18.81 -15.73
CA ARG A 65 -10.16 17.37 -16.06
C ARG A 65 -9.77 17.10 -17.51
N THR A 66 -10.22 17.95 -18.43
CA THR A 66 -9.93 17.83 -19.86
C THR A 66 -8.44 18.04 -20.14
N GLU A 67 -7.83 19.06 -19.54
CA GLU A 67 -6.39 19.31 -19.59
C GLU A 67 -5.60 18.16 -18.91
N SER A 68 -6.02 17.70 -17.74
CA SER A 68 -5.33 16.60 -17.04
C SER A 68 -5.38 15.26 -17.77
N THR A 69 -6.34 15.07 -18.68
CA THR A 69 -6.43 13.86 -19.51
C THR A 69 -5.35 13.84 -20.61
N TYR A 70 -4.78 15.00 -20.97
CA TYR A 70 -3.82 15.16 -22.07
C TYR A 70 -2.47 15.76 -21.70
N VAL A 71 -2.33 16.35 -20.51
CA VAL A 71 -1.04 16.85 -20.03
C VAL A 71 -0.23 15.69 -19.46
N GLU A 72 0.71 15.21 -20.26
CA GLU A 72 1.86 14.44 -19.79
C GLU A 72 2.35 15.06 -18.49
N ARG A 73 2.20 14.34 -17.37
CA ARG A 73 2.48 14.90 -16.04
C ARG A 73 3.92 15.37 -16.04
N ASP A 74 4.13 16.68 -16.15
CA ASP A 74 5.46 17.28 -16.17
C ASP A 74 6.24 16.69 -15.00
N VAL A 75 7.27 15.93 -15.32
CA VAL A 75 8.12 15.34 -14.31
C VAL A 75 8.86 16.50 -13.68
N LEU A 76 8.35 16.98 -12.54
CA LEU A 76 9.00 17.97 -11.69
C LEU A 76 10.34 17.38 -11.24
N GLY A 77 11.36 17.59 -12.06
CA GLY A 77 12.69 17.03 -11.91
C GLY A 77 13.72 18.01 -12.44
N PHE A 78 14.93 17.90 -11.93
CA PHE A 78 16.06 18.63 -12.48
C PHE A 78 16.64 17.87 -13.67
N PRO A 79 17.26 18.57 -14.64
CA PRO A 79 17.93 17.88 -15.74
C PRO A 79 19.01 16.95 -15.20
N THR A 80 19.18 15.79 -15.87
CA THR A 80 20.14 14.74 -15.48
C THR A 80 21.51 15.33 -15.19
N TRP A 81 21.97 16.22 -16.08
CA TRP A 81 23.19 16.98 -15.89
C TRP A 81 22.86 18.47 -15.67
N PRO A 82 23.53 19.16 -14.72
CA PRO A 82 24.51 18.64 -13.77
C PRO A 82 23.90 18.15 -12.45
N HIS A 83 22.65 18.54 -12.16
CA HIS A 83 22.07 18.45 -10.83
C HIS A 83 21.94 17.01 -10.32
N GLU A 84 21.27 16.15 -11.09
CA GLU A 84 21.03 14.76 -10.67
C GLU A 84 22.34 13.96 -10.65
N THR A 85 23.24 14.14 -11.64
CA THR A 85 24.54 13.46 -11.69
C THR A 85 25.43 13.82 -10.52
N ILE A 86 25.58 15.11 -10.18
CA ILE A 86 26.43 15.52 -9.05
C ILE A 86 25.87 14.98 -7.74
N ARG A 87 24.55 15.07 -7.54
CA ARG A 87 23.89 14.51 -6.36
C ARG A 87 24.13 13.00 -6.25
N ASN A 88 23.90 12.26 -7.34
CA ASN A 88 24.08 10.80 -7.37
C ASN A 88 25.55 10.41 -7.19
N LEU A 89 26.49 11.18 -7.73
CA LEU A 89 27.92 10.97 -7.50
C LEU A 89 28.28 11.16 -6.03
N ALA A 90 27.80 12.24 -5.39
CA ALA A 90 28.04 12.48 -3.98
C ALA A 90 27.49 11.34 -3.09
N ILE A 91 26.27 10.88 -3.37
CA ILE A 91 25.66 9.74 -2.67
C ILE A 91 26.47 8.45 -2.91
N THR A 92 26.89 8.19 -4.15
CA THR A 92 27.68 7.01 -4.51
C THR A 92 29.04 7.03 -3.83
N SER A 93 29.75 8.16 -3.84
CA SER A 93 31.03 8.34 -3.17
C SER A 93 30.90 8.15 -1.66
N PHE A 94 29.81 8.64 -1.06
CA PHE A 94 29.53 8.43 0.36
C PHE A 94 29.37 6.94 0.70
N PHE A 95 28.52 6.21 -0.02
CA PHE A 95 28.33 4.78 0.21
C PHE A 95 29.60 3.96 -0.09
N LEU A 96 30.35 4.32 -1.14
CA LEU A 96 31.64 3.70 -1.42
C LEU A 96 32.64 3.92 -0.28
N GLY A 97 32.69 5.15 0.26
CA GLY A 97 33.50 5.47 1.44
C GLY A 97 33.13 4.61 2.65
N ILE A 98 31.83 4.43 2.92
CA ILE A 98 31.35 3.53 4.00
C ILE A 98 31.77 2.09 3.74
N MET A 99 31.60 1.58 2.51
CA MET A 99 31.98 0.20 2.17
C MET A 99 33.47 -0.04 2.37
N LEU A 100 34.32 0.89 1.92
CA LEU A 100 35.77 0.82 2.13
C LEU A 100 36.14 0.92 3.62
N LEU A 101 35.47 1.80 4.36
CA LEU A 101 35.67 1.94 5.81
C LEU A 101 35.34 0.64 6.53
N VAL A 102 34.17 0.05 6.29
CA VAL A 102 33.75 -1.22 6.90
C VAL A 102 34.72 -2.35 6.53
N ALA A 103 35.08 -2.47 5.25
CA ALA A 103 36.03 -3.49 4.78
C ALA A 103 37.42 -3.34 5.42
N SER A 104 37.83 -2.10 5.74
CA SER A 104 39.11 -1.83 6.39
C SER A 104 39.10 -2.11 7.90
N ILE A 105 37.98 -1.85 8.59
CA ILE A 105 37.85 -2.05 10.04
C ILE A 105 37.59 -3.54 10.36
N LEU A 106 36.80 -4.21 9.53
CA LEU A 106 36.38 -5.60 9.69
C LEU A 106 36.77 -6.41 8.44
N PRO A 107 38.06 -6.70 8.23
CA PRO A 107 38.49 -7.50 7.09
C PRO A 107 37.87 -8.91 7.18
N GLY A 108 37.31 -9.38 6.07
CA GLY A 108 36.71 -10.71 5.99
C GLY A 108 37.75 -11.80 6.26
N HIS A 109 37.42 -12.75 7.14
CA HIS A 109 38.22 -13.95 7.33
C HIS A 109 37.88 -14.97 6.23
N PHE A 110 38.89 -15.40 5.48
CA PHE A 110 38.76 -16.56 4.59
C PHE A 110 38.96 -17.83 5.42
N GLY A 111 37.93 -18.67 5.49
CA GLY A 111 38.00 -19.95 6.20
C GLY A 111 38.91 -20.96 5.50
N ASP A 112 39.05 -22.13 6.12
CA ASP A 112 39.82 -23.24 5.57
C ASP A 112 39.25 -23.73 4.22
N PRO A 113 40.09 -24.35 3.37
CA PRO A 113 39.61 -25.01 2.16
C PRO A 113 38.48 -26.02 2.45
N ALA A 114 37.53 -26.11 1.52
CA ALA A 114 36.38 -27.00 1.67
C ALA A 114 36.82 -28.46 1.89
N ASN A 115 36.32 -29.08 2.96
CA ASN A 115 36.60 -30.46 3.33
C ASN A 115 35.31 -31.30 3.31
N PRO A 116 35.10 -32.18 2.31
CA PRO A 116 33.92 -33.05 2.26
C PRO A 116 33.78 -34.03 3.42
N GLY A 117 34.87 -34.31 4.15
CA GLY A 117 34.89 -35.25 5.27
C GLY A 117 34.60 -34.64 6.63
N SER A 118 34.39 -33.32 6.72
CA SER A 118 34.12 -32.63 7.99
C SER A 118 33.11 -31.51 7.80
N THR A 119 31.96 -31.62 8.48
CA THR A 119 30.94 -30.57 8.48
C THR A 119 31.18 -29.61 9.65
N PRO A 120 31.34 -28.30 9.42
CA PRO A 120 31.45 -27.32 10.49
C PRO A 120 30.22 -27.34 11.40
N ALA A 121 30.41 -27.10 12.70
CA ALA A 121 29.33 -27.10 13.69
C ALA A 121 28.27 -26.01 13.44
N ILE A 122 28.68 -24.89 12.82
CA ILE A 122 27.80 -23.79 12.42
C ILE A 122 27.91 -23.66 10.91
N ILE A 123 26.88 -24.12 10.19
CA ILE A 123 26.77 -23.96 8.74
C ILE A 123 25.60 -23.03 8.45
N LEU A 124 25.90 -21.74 8.32
CA LEU A 124 24.93 -20.71 8.00
C LEU A 124 25.34 -20.04 6.69
N PRO A 125 24.38 -19.74 5.79
CA PRO A 125 24.67 -18.97 4.61
C PRO A 125 24.91 -17.49 4.97
N ASP A 126 25.13 -16.65 3.97
CA ASP A 126 25.17 -15.21 4.20
C ASP A 126 23.82 -14.68 4.70
N TRP A 127 23.85 -13.58 5.44
CA TRP A 127 22.68 -13.01 6.13
C TRP A 127 21.50 -12.68 5.20
N TYR A 128 21.77 -12.30 3.95
CA TYR A 128 20.74 -12.00 2.96
C TYR A 128 20.00 -13.25 2.45
N LEU A 129 20.51 -14.46 2.76
CA LEU A 129 19.87 -15.75 2.46
C LEU A 129 19.14 -16.35 3.66
N TYR A 130 19.19 -15.75 4.84
CA TYR A 130 18.55 -16.32 6.03
C TYR A 130 17.04 -16.49 5.87
N TRP A 131 16.34 -15.55 5.23
CA TRP A 131 14.89 -15.69 4.99
C TRP A 131 14.57 -16.94 4.16
N SER A 132 15.42 -17.26 3.18
CA SER A 132 15.29 -18.42 2.29
C SER A 132 15.63 -19.71 3.04
N PHE A 133 16.70 -19.71 3.83
CA PHE A 133 17.05 -20.85 4.67
C PHE A 133 16.00 -21.13 5.75
N GLY A 134 15.32 -20.11 6.26
CA GLY A 134 14.21 -20.24 7.20
C GLY A 134 13.03 -21.03 6.64
N LEU A 135 12.78 -20.94 5.32
CA LEU A 135 11.74 -21.70 4.63
C LEU A 135 12.07 -23.19 4.50
N LEU A 136 13.32 -23.59 4.69
CA LEU A 136 13.68 -25.02 4.76
C LEU A 136 13.40 -25.62 6.15
N LYS A 137 13.04 -24.81 7.15
CA LYS A 137 12.72 -25.25 8.52
C LYS A 137 11.21 -25.32 8.77
N LEU A 138 10.45 -25.70 7.76
CA LEU A 138 8.99 -25.79 7.81
C LEU A 138 8.48 -27.17 8.24
N ASP A 139 9.36 -28.04 8.75
CA ASP A 139 9.02 -29.38 9.24
C ASP A 139 7.77 -29.42 10.13
N PRO A 140 7.55 -28.48 11.08
CA PRO A 140 6.38 -28.53 11.97
C PRO A 140 5.02 -28.38 11.28
N ILE A 141 4.97 -27.85 10.04
CA ILE A 141 3.73 -27.72 9.26
C ILE A 141 3.61 -28.75 8.15
N ASN A 142 4.57 -29.67 8.02
CA ASN A 142 4.49 -30.73 7.03
C ASN A 142 3.34 -31.69 7.43
N PRO A 143 2.28 -31.80 6.63
CA PRO A 143 1.13 -32.62 7.00
C PRO A 143 1.47 -34.10 6.95
N ASP A 144 1.14 -34.82 8.03
CA ASP A 144 1.22 -36.28 8.08
C ASP A 144 -0.11 -36.91 7.64
N LEU A 145 -0.05 -37.99 6.84
CA LEU A 145 -1.24 -38.74 6.49
C LEU A 145 -1.50 -39.84 7.52
N ALA A 146 -2.45 -39.59 8.43
CA ALA A 146 -2.93 -40.59 9.38
C ALA A 146 -3.44 -41.88 8.70
N VAL A 147 -3.90 -41.78 7.44
CA VAL A 147 -4.39 -42.92 6.64
C VAL A 147 -3.24 -43.81 6.11
N LEU A 148 -2.02 -43.27 5.99
CA LEU A 148 -0.81 -43.99 5.59
C LEU A 148 0.09 -44.33 6.80
N GLY A 149 -0.47 -44.38 8.01
CA GLY A 149 0.29 -44.73 9.21
C GLY A 149 1.17 -43.61 9.77
N GLY A 150 0.93 -42.36 9.36
CA GLY A 150 1.69 -41.19 9.81
C GLY A 150 2.87 -40.83 8.91
N ASP A 151 2.97 -41.41 7.72
CA ASP A 151 3.99 -41.03 6.75
C ASP A 151 3.76 -39.60 6.24
N ILE A 152 4.87 -38.87 6.13
CA ILE A 152 4.94 -37.48 5.71
C ILE A 152 4.59 -37.39 4.22
N ILE A 153 3.73 -36.44 3.82
CA ILE A 153 3.23 -36.31 2.43
C ILE A 153 4.35 -35.99 1.43
N MET A 154 5.33 -35.19 1.84
CA MET A 154 6.41 -34.72 1.00
C MET A 154 7.68 -34.52 1.83
N SER A 155 8.85 -34.57 1.20
CA SER A 155 10.10 -34.29 1.91
C SER A 155 10.12 -32.83 2.39
N ASN A 156 10.78 -32.59 3.52
CA ASN A 156 10.88 -31.23 4.10
C ASN A 156 11.57 -30.26 3.14
N GLU A 157 12.53 -30.75 2.35
CA GLU A 157 13.21 -29.97 1.32
C GLU A 157 12.24 -29.57 0.20
N LEU A 158 11.36 -30.49 -0.22
CA LEU A 158 10.35 -30.20 -1.24
C LEU A 158 9.31 -29.20 -0.72
N LEU A 159 8.86 -29.33 0.53
CA LEU A 159 7.96 -28.36 1.16
C LEU A 159 8.59 -26.97 1.19
N GLY A 160 9.85 -26.87 1.62
CA GLY A 160 10.59 -25.62 1.63
C GLY A 160 10.72 -25.03 0.22
N LEU A 161 11.05 -25.83 -0.79
CA LEU A 161 11.11 -25.38 -2.19
C LEU A 161 9.76 -24.85 -2.70
N ILE A 162 8.66 -25.53 -2.39
CA ILE A 162 7.31 -25.08 -2.74
C ILE A 162 7.00 -23.74 -2.06
N ALA A 163 7.37 -23.58 -0.78
CA ALA A 163 7.17 -22.33 -0.05
C ALA A 163 7.96 -21.15 -0.66
N HIS A 164 9.18 -21.38 -1.16
CA HIS A 164 9.90 -20.38 -1.95
C HIS A 164 9.13 -20.00 -3.21
N GLY A 165 8.67 -21.01 -3.96
CA GLY A 165 7.87 -20.81 -5.17
C GLY A 165 6.60 -19.99 -4.89
N ALA A 166 5.94 -20.21 -3.75
CA ALA A 166 4.78 -19.45 -3.34
C ALA A 166 5.11 -17.97 -3.11
N ILE A 167 6.20 -17.66 -2.39
CA ILE A 167 6.62 -16.27 -2.13
C ILE A 167 6.98 -15.56 -3.44
N PHE A 168 7.83 -16.18 -4.27
CA PHE A 168 8.17 -15.61 -5.57
C PHE A 168 6.95 -15.46 -6.48
N GLY A 169 6.01 -16.41 -6.44
CA GLY A 169 4.74 -16.34 -7.14
C GLY A 169 3.93 -15.12 -6.74
N VAL A 170 3.74 -14.90 -5.44
CA VAL A 170 3.03 -13.71 -4.93
C VAL A 170 3.73 -12.43 -5.39
N ILE A 171 5.04 -12.30 -5.21
CA ILE A 171 5.81 -11.09 -5.60
C ILE A 171 5.72 -10.84 -7.10
N THR A 172 5.85 -11.89 -7.91
CA THR A 172 5.78 -11.79 -9.38
C THR A 172 4.38 -11.39 -9.86
N LEU A 173 3.33 -11.77 -9.12
CA LEU A 173 1.96 -11.40 -9.42
C LEU A 173 1.60 -9.97 -8.98
N VAL A 174 2.35 -9.34 -8.07
CA VAL A 174 2.04 -7.99 -7.56
C VAL A 174 1.78 -6.96 -8.67
N PRO A 175 2.60 -6.82 -9.73
CA PRO A 175 2.36 -5.84 -10.79
C PRO A 175 1.08 -6.08 -11.59
N PHE A 176 0.60 -7.33 -11.63
CA PHE A 176 -0.61 -7.70 -12.35
C PHE A 176 -1.88 -7.58 -11.50
N LEU A 177 -1.74 -7.73 -10.18
CA LEU A 177 -2.84 -7.60 -9.22
C LEU A 177 -3.05 -6.13 -8.82
N ASN A 178 -1.98 -5.38 -8.57
CA ASN A 178 -2.07 -3.95 -8.25
C ASN A 178 -1.96 -3.09 -9.51
N LYS A 179 -3.06 -3.01 -10.27
CA LYS A 179 -3.17 -2.14 -11.44
C LYS A 179 -3.52 -0.73 -11.01
N GLY A 180 -2.60 0.21 -11.15
CA GLY A 180 -2.85 1.61 -10.81
C GLY A 180 -1.64 2.52 -11.02
N ASN A 181 -1.87 3.83 -10.96
CA ASN A 181 -0.79 4.82 -10.93
C ASN A 181 -0.01 4.74 -9.62
N ALA A 182 1.24 5.19 -9.64
CA ALA A 182 2.08 5.30 -8.44
C ALA A 182 1.35 6.10 -7.35
N ARG A 183 1.02 5.40 -6.25
CA ARG A 183 0.27 5.92 -5.10
C ARG A 183 1.13 5.86 -3.85
N ARG A 184 0.92 6.81 -2.96
CA ARG A 184 1.61 6.83 -1.66
C ARG A 184 1.14 5.65 -0.80
N PRO A 185 1.95 5.11 0.12
CA PRO A 185 1.52 4.01 1.00
C PRO A 185 0.19 4.28 1.75
N VAL A 186 -0.06 5.53 2.14
CA VAL A 186 -1.32 5.97 2.80
C VAL A 186 -2.53 5.93 1.85
N GLU A 187 -2.31 6.08 0.54
CA GLU A 187 -3.38 6.02 -0.47
C GLU A 187 -3.81 4.57 -0.75
N GLU A 188 -2.90 3.60 -0.58
CA GLU A 188 -3.15 2.16 -0.73
C GLU A 188 -2.78 1.37 0.52
N PRO A 189 -3.51 1.56 1.64
CA PRO A 189 -3.15 0.96 2.93
C PRO A 189 -3.10 -0.56 2.90
N GLY A 190 -3.89 -1.22 2.05
CA GLY A 190 -3.89 -2.69 1.90
C GLY A 190 -2.58 -3.22 1.29
N TRP A 191 -2.14 -2.66 0.17
CA TRP A 191 -0.90 -3.07 -0.49
C TRP A 191 0.34 -2.71 0.35
N ALA A 192 0.33 -1.54 0.99
CA ALA A 192 1.38 -1.15 1.91
C ALA A 192 1.46 -2.10 3.12
N ALA A 193 0.33 -2.48 3.71
CA ALA A 193 0.27 -3.45 4.79
C ALA A 193 0.78 -4.84 4.38
N LEU A 194 0.44 -5.31 3.17
CA LEU A 194 0.97 -6.57 2.63
C LEU A 194 2.49 -6.52 2.47
N GLY A 195 3.03 -5.40 1.96
CA GLY A 195 4.47 -5.18 1.85
C GLY A 195 5.17 -5.22 3.22
N VAL A 196 4.63 -4.54 4.22
CA VAL A 196 5.18 -4.57 5.60
C VAL A 196 5.08 -5.96 6.22
N ALA A 197 3.96 -6.66 6.04
CA ALA A 197 3.82 -8.05 6.47
C ALA A 197 4.90 -8.94 5.82
N GLY A 198 5.18 -8.76 4.53
CA GLY A 198 6.26 -9.46 3.82
C GLY A 198 7.65 -9.17 4.39
N VAL A 199 7.95 -7.92 4.74
CA VAL A 199 9.22 -7.55 5.39
C VAL A 199 9.35 -8.19 6.77
N ILE A 200 8.28 -8.17 7.57
CA ILE A 200 8.26 -8.81 8.88
C ILE A 200 8.44 -10.32 8.74
N LEU A 201 7.78 -10.94 7.75
CA LEU A 201 7.91 -12.38 7.46
C LEU A 201 9.35 -12.74 7.06
N ALA A 202 9.98 -11.95 6.18
CA ALA A 202 11.36 -12.18 5.80
C ALA A 202 12.31 -12.08 7.01
N PHE A 203 12.07 -11.11 7.89
CA PHE A 203 12.84 -10.95 9.12
C PHE A 203 12.63 -12.11 10.10
N THR A 204 11.38 -12.52 10.35
CA THR A 204 11.11 -13.63 11.27
C THR A 204 11.60 -14.98 10.75
N LEU A 205 11.49 -15.23 9.43
CA LEU A 205 12.13 -16.38 8.78
C LEU A 205 13.65 -16.35 8.92
N ALA A 206 14.27 -15.17 8.82
CA ALA A 206 15.69 -15.05 9.05
C ALA A 206 16.06 -15.41 10.50
N VAL A 207 15.29 -14.96 11.49
CA VAL A 207 15.48 -15.35 12.90
C VAL A 207 15.30 -16.87 13.09
N LEU A 208 14.31 -17.48 12.43
CA LEU A 208 14.12 -18.93 12.44
C LEU A 208 15.32 -19.69 11.85
N ALA A 209 15.93 -19.18 10.79
CA ALA A 209 17.15 -19.76 10.21
C ALA A 209 18.31 -19.80 11.23
N ILE A 210 18.46 -18.74 12.01
CA ILE A 210 19.51 -18.61 13.03
C ILE A 210 19.01 -18.86 14.47
N GLN A 211 17.98 -19.70 14.65
CA GLN A 211 17.37 -19.99 15.95
C GLN A 211 18.37 -20.38 17.06
N ASN A 212 19.50 -20.99 16.69
CA ASN A 212 20.53 -21.44 17.63
C ASN A 212 21.17 -20.28 18.41
N PHE A 213 21.03 -19.04 17.93
CA PHE A 213 21.53 -17.83 18.59
C PHE A 213 20.52 -17.22 19.58
N PHE A 214 19.27 -17.70 19.60
CA PHE A 214 18.21 -17.12 20.41
C PHE A 214 17.78 -18.09 21.53
N PRO A 215 17.71 -17.64 22.79
CA PRO A 215 17.22 -18.46 23.89
C PRO A 215 15.69 -18.51 23.92
N ILE A 216 15.05 -18.86 22.80
CA ILE A 216 13.60 -18.93 22.62
C ILE A 216 13.22 -20.37 22.25
N GLN A 217 12.13 -20.89 22.80
CA GLN A 217 11.62 -22.21 22.43
C GLN A 217 11.22 -22.25 20.94
N LEU A 218 11.55 -23.35 20.25
CA LEU A 218 11.33 -23.49 18.81
C LEU A 218 9.85 -23.31 18.44
N GLU A 219 8.93 -23.91 19.20
CA GLU A 219 7.49 -23.82 18.96
C GLU A 219 6.98 -22.37 19.03
N LEU A 220 7.46 -21.61 20.02
CA LEU A 220 7.12 -20.20 20.17
C LEU A 220 7.70 -19.38 19.01
N LEU A 221 8.97 -19.59 18.67
CA LEU A 221 9.62 -18.88 17.57
C LEU A 221 8.91 -19.17 16.23
N PHE A 222 8.56 -20.43 15.99
CA PHE A 222 7.81 -20.85 14.81
C PHE A 222 6.43 -20.17 14.76
N SER A 223 5.70 -20.17 15.88
CA SER A 223 4.40 -19.50 15.97
C SER A 223 4.51 -17.99 15.70
N LEU A 224 5.50 -17.34 16.31
CA LEU A 224 5.77 -15.91 16.09
C LEU A 224 6.15 -15.62 14.65
N THR A 225 6.82 -16.55 13.97
CA THR A 225 7.24 -16.39 12.57
C THR A 225 6.08 -16.09 11.65
N PHE A 226 4.92 -16.71 11.89
CA PHE A 226 3.71 -16.50 11.09
C PHE A 226 2.71 -15.54 11.71
N MET A 227 2.68 -15.41 13.05
CA MET A 227 1.76 -14.49 13.73
C MET A 227 2.20 -13.02 13.65
N LEU A 228 3.50 -12.73 13.77
CA LEU A 228 4.00 -11.35 13.73
C LEU A 228 3.77 -10.64 12.38
N PRO A 229 3.96 -11.29 11.21
CA PRO A 229 3.62 -10.70 9.92
C PRO A 229 2.14 -10.31 9.82
N ILE A 230 1.24 -11.18 10.31
CA ILE A 230 -0.20 -10.91 10.30
C ILE A 230 -0.52 -9.72 11.21
N ALA A 231 -0.03 -9.75 12.46
CA ALA A 231 -0.23 -8.66 13.41
C ALA A 231 0.33 -7.32 12.88
N GLY A 232 1.55 -7.34 12.36
CA GLY A 232 2.21 -6.16 11.79
C GLY A 232 1.50 -5.63 10.55
N GLY A 233 0.99 -6.51 9.68
CA GLY A 233 0.14 -6.13 8.55
C GLY A 233 -1.16 -5.47 8.99
N VAL A 234 -1.87 -6.06 9.96
CA VAL A 234 -3.12 -5.50 10.52
C VAL A 234 -2.88 -4.13 11.15
N ILE A 235 -1.83 -4.00 11.97
CA ILE A 235 -1.46 -2.72 12.60
C ILE A 235 -1.12 -1.69 11.52
N THR A 236 -0.32 -2.05 10.52
CA THR A 236 0.05 -1.15 9.42
C THR A 236 -1.18 -0.69 8.65
N TYR A 237 -2.09 -1.60 8.31
CA TYR A 237 -3.33 -1.27 7.65
C TYR A 237 -4.17 -0.29 8.48
N ALA A 238 -4.33 -0.55 9.77
CA ALA A 238 -5.09 0.31 10.68
C ALA A 238 -4.47 1.71 10.77
N VAL A 239 -3.15 1.80 10.95
CA VAL A 239 -2.42 3.09 11.02
C VAL A 239 -2.53 3.87 9.71
N LEU A 240 -2.31 3.23 8.56
CA LEU A 240 -2.39 3.92 7.27
C LEU A 240 -3.83 4.34 6.94
N LYS A 241 -4.82 3.54 7.35
CA LYS A 241 -6.24 3.89 7.18
C LYS A 241 -6.63 5.09 8.04
N THR A 242 -6.20 5.17 9.30
CA THR A 242 -6.48 6.34 10.14
C THR A 242 -5.77 7.60 9.63
N MET A 243 -4.55 7.46 9.08
CA MET A 243 -3.84 8.58 8.44
C MET A 243 -4.57 9.10 7.17
N ARG A 244 -5.29 8.23 6.46
CA ARG A 244 -6.10 8.61 5.29
C ARG A 244 -7.34 9.43 5.68
N GLU A 245 -7.90 9.21 6.85
CA GLU A 245 -9.10 9.90 7.35
C GLU A 245 -8.79 11.29 7.97
N GLY A 246 -7.52 11.70 8.02
CA GLY A 246 -7.13 13.00 8.54
C GLY A 246 -7.44 14.17 7.59
N TYR A 247 -7.94 15.29 8.14
CA TYR A 247 -8.24 16.56 7.44
C TYR A 247 -7.15 17.00 6.43
N MET A 248 -5.88 16.73 6.72
CA MET A 248 -4.75 17.03 5.83
C MET A 248 -4.73 16.20 4.54
N TYR A 249 -5.20 14.94 4.53
CA TYR A 249 -5.22 14.10 3.33
C TYR A 249 -6.27 14.60 2.33
N ASP A 250 -7.49 14.88 2.79
CA ASP A 250 -8.55 15.43 1.94
C ASP A 250 -8.22 16.84 1.45
N LEU A 251 -7.60 17.67 2.29
CA LEU A 251 -7.14 19.00 1.91
C LEU A 251 -6.04 18.90 0.83
N ASN A 252 -5.04 18.05 1.00
CA ASN A 252 -3.95 17.89 0.03
C ASN A 252 -4.45 17.28 -1.28
N ARG A 253 -5.38 16.31 -1.24
CA ARG A 253 -6.02 15.74 -2.43
C ARG A 253 -6.81 16.79 -3.21
N ARG A 254 -7.55 17.68 -2.53
CA ARG A 254 -8.28 18.80 -3.16
C ARG A 254 -7.32 19.86 -3.72
N TYR A 255 -6.25 20.22 -3.00
CA TYR A 255 -5.26 21.19 -3.51
C TYR A 255 -4.46 20.69 -4.71
N PHE A 256 -4.20 19.39 -4.81
CA PHE A 256 -3.56 18.81 -5.99
C PHE A 256 -4.46 18.81 -7.22
N MET A 257 -5.78 18.73 -7.05
CA MET A 257 -6.75 18.89 -8.15
C MET A 257 -6.92 20.35 -8.59
N LEU A 258 -6.67 21.31 -7.69
CA LEU A 258 -6.87 22.75 -7.94
C LEU A 258 -5.63 23.49 -8.48
N ARG A 259 -4.50 22.81 -8.67
CA ARG A 259 -3.35 23.44 -9.35
C ARG A 259 -3.50 23.21 -10.85
N PRO A 260 -3.83 24.26 -11.64
CA PRO A 260 -3.64 24.16 -13.08
C PRO A 260 -2.16 23.83 -13.36
N PRO A 261 -1.89 22.95 -14.34
CA PRO A 261 -0.54 22.85 -14.89
C PRO A 261 -0.12 24.25 -15.35
N LYS A 262 1.11 24.65 -15.00
CA LYS A 262 1.67 25.91 -15.47
C LYS A 262 2.16 25.78 -16.89
#